data_AF-A0A8I6SV03-F1
#
_entry.id   AF-A0A8I6SV03-F1
#
_cell.length_a   1.000
_cell.length_b   1.000
_cell.length_c   1.000
_cell.angle_alpha   90.00
_cell.angle_beta   90.00
_cell.angle_gamma   90.00
#
_symmetry.space_group_name_H-M   'P 1'
#
loop_
_entity.id
_entity.type
_entity.pdbx_description
1 polymer ?
#
loop_
_entity_poly.entity_id
_entity_poly.type
_entity_poly.pdbx_seq_one_letter_code
_entity_poly.pdbx_strand_id
1 'polypeptide(L)' 'MKPKDPCKAYACKIQKCLHENKFQENKCQEFIEYLRECCVIWKDQSISCSGIDISKAVKNETKKS' A
#
# COMPACT_ATOMS: atom_id res chain seq x y z
N MET A 1 -12.14 20.01 7.52
CA MET A 1 -10.91 19.19 7.47
C MET A 1 -11.04 18.22 6.29
N LYS A 2 -10.02 18.09 5.43
CA LYS A 2 -10.03 17.04 4.41
C LYS A 2 -10.04 15.68 5.12
N PRO A 3 -10.83 14.69 4.65
CA PRO A 3 -10.79 13.34 5.19
C PRO A 3 -9.33 12.84 5.21
N LYS A 4 -8.90 12.26 6.33
CA LYS A 4 -7.59 11.64 6.39
C LYS A 4 -7.58 10.45 5.43
N ASP A 5 -6.63 10.45 4.50
CA ASP A 5 -6.42 9.29 3.65
C ASP A 5 -6.06 8.07 4.54
N PRO A 6 -6.86 7.00 4.49
CA PRO A 6 -6.71 5.85 5.39
C PRO A 6 -5.41 5.08 5.18
N CYS A 7 -4.84 5.10 3.97
CA CYS A 7 -3.61 4.37 3.65
C CYS A 7 -2.34 5.24 3.65
N LYS A 8 -2.49 6.56 3.85
CA LYS A 8 -1.36 7.50 3.88
C LYS A 8 -0.27 7.13 4.87
N ALA A 9 -0.63 6.54 6.02
CA ALA A 9 0.34 6.10 7.02
C ALA A 9 1.31 5.04 6.45
N TYR A 10 0.81 4.10 5.66
CA TYR A 10 1.63 3.06 5.03
C TYR A 10 2.49 3.63 3.90
N ALA A 11 1.92 4.53 3.09
CA ALA A 11 2.70 5.25 2.07
C ALA A 11 3.87 6.02 2.68
N CYS A 12 3.66 6.72 3.82
CA CYS A 12 4.73 7.40 4.54
C CYS A 12 5.80 6.43 5.09
N LYS A 13 5.41 5.23 5.54
CA LYS A 13 6.37 4.21 5.99
C LYS A 13 7.24 3.70 4.84
N ILE A 14 6.67 3.52 3.64
CA ILE A 14 7.45 3.16 2.44
C ILE A 14 8.46 4.26 2.12
N GLN A 15 8.04 5.52 2.11
CA GLN A 15 8.95 6.64 1.85
C GLN A 15 10.10 6.69 2.87
N LYS A 16 9.79 6.54 4.16
CA LYS A 16 10.82 6.46 5.20
C LYS A 16 11.79 5.29 4.97
N CYS A 17 11.25 4.10 4.71
CA CYS A 17 12.06 2.91 4.44
C CYS A 17 12.97 3.12 3.23
N LEU A 18 12.47 3.70 2.14
CA LEU A 18 13.28 4.00 0.95
C LEU A 18 14.43 4.95 1.29
N HIS A 19 14.16 6.03 2.02
CA HIS A 19 15.21 6.96 2.45
C HIS A 19 16.29 6.27 3.31
N GLU A 20 15.90 5.42 4.26
CA GLU A 20 16.82 4.68 5.12
C GLU A 20 17.62 3.60 4.37
N ASN A 21 17.02 3.03 3.33
CA ASN A 21 17.59 1.92 2.56
C ASN A 21 18.18 2.34 1.21
N LYS A 22 18.48 3.64 1.01
CA LYS A 22 19.05 4.17 -0.25
C LYS A 22 18.22 3.78 -1.48
N PHE A 23 16.90 3.88 -1.36
CA PHE A 23 15.90 3.58 -2.39
C PHE A 23 15.88 2.11 -2.83
N GLN A 24 16.41 1.20 -2.01
CA GLN A 24 16.31 -0.24 -2.25
C GLN A 24 14.91 -0.75 -1.92
N GLU A 25 14.01 -0.72 -2.91
CA GLU A 25 12.60 -1.12 -2.78
C GLU A 25 12.41 -2.55 -2.25
N ASN A 26 13.32 -3.47 -2.60
CA ASN A 26 13.29 -4.85 -2.12
C ASN A 26 13.36 -4.97 -0.59
N LYS A 27 13.98 -4.00 0.10
CA LYS A 27 14.01 -3.94 1.57
C LYS A 27 12.74 -3.37 2.19
N CYS A 28 11.89 -2.76 1.37
CA CYS A 28 10.64 -2.12 1.81
C CYS A 28 9.39 -2.92 1.42
N GLN A 29 9.55 -4.16 0.93
CA GLN A 29 8.44 -5.01 0.48
C GLN A 29 7.36 -5.17 1.55
N GLU A 30 7.75 -5.33 2.82
CA GLU A 30 6.79 -5.42 3.93
C GLU A 30 5.82 -4.22 3.98
N PHE A 31 6.34 -3.00 3.89
CA PHE A 31 5.51 -1.79 3.90
C PHE A 31 4.67 -1.63 2.62
N ILE A 32 5.17 -2.14 1.50
CA ILE A 32 4.44 -2.16 0.22
C ILE A 32 3.26 -3.12 0.31
N GLU A 33 3.42 -4.30 0.93
CA GLU A 33 2.32 -5.24 1.15
C GLU A 33 1.29 -4.66 2.14
N TYR A 34 1.70 -3.99 3.21
CA TYR A 34 0.73 -3.28 4.09
C TYR A 34 -0.06 -2.21 3.35
N LEU A 35 0.59 -1.46 2.45
CA LEU A 35 -0.12 -0.50 1.61
C LEU A 35 -1.09 -1.21 0.66
N ARG A 36 -0.69 -2.35 0.06
CA ARG A 36 -1.58 -3.16 -0.79
C ARG A 36 -2.81 -3.65 -0.04
N GLU A 37 -2.63 -4.23 1.15
CA GLU A 37 -3.74 -4.68 2.00
C GLU A 37 -4.69 -3.54 2.33
N CYS A 38 -4.16 -2.37 2.70
CA CYS A 38 -4.98 -1.18 2.93
C CYS A 38 -5.76 -0.79 1.67
N CYS A 39 -5.09 -0.86 0.51
CA CYS A 39 -5.69 -0.52 -0.78
C CYS A 39 -6.70 -1.54 -1.30
N VAL A 40 -6.72 -2.78 -0.80
CA VAL A 40 -7.82 -3.73 -1.09
C VAL A 40 -9.13 -3.22 -0.48
N ILE A 41 -9.07 -2.62 0.72
CA ILE A 41 -10.25 -2.17 1.47
C ILE A 41 -10.65 -0.74 1.07
N TRP A 42 -9.68 0.15 0.89
CA TRP A 42 -9.90 1.60 0.78
C TRP A 42 -9.54 2.18 -0.59
N LYS A 43 -9.46 1.35 -1.65
CA LYS A 43 -9.03 1.75 -3.00
C LYS A 43 -9.68 3.06 -3.47
N ASP A 44 -10.99 3.16 -3.31
CA ASP A 44 -11.79 4.30 -3.82
C ASP A 44 -11.74 5.53 -2.90
N GLN A 45 -11.21 5.38 -1.68
CA GLN A 45 -11.18 6.41 -0.65
C GLN A 45 -9.77 6.90 -0.31
N SER A 46 -8.73 6.26 -0.85
CA SER A 46 -7.33 6.57 -0.59
C SER A 46 -6.61 6.99 -1.88
N ILE A 47 -6.16 8.24 -1.92
CA ILE A 47 -5.32 8.72 -3.03
C ILE A 47 -3.96 8.01 -3.07
N SER A 48 -3.48 7.54 -1.91
CA SER A 48 -2.25 6.76 -1.79
C SER A 48 -2.29 5.43 -2.56
N CYS A 49 -3.49 4.93 -2.89
CA CYS A 49 -3.68 3.68 -3.64
C CYS A 49 -3.64 3.85 -5.16
N SER A 50 -3.63 5.07 -5.68
CA SER A 50 -3.65 5.36 -7.13
C SER A 50 -2.43 4.79 -7.89
N GLY A 51 -1.29 4.63 -7.20
CA GLY A 51 -0.06 4.07 -7.76
C GLY A 51 0.22 2.61 -7.43
N ILE A 52 -0.72 1.89 -6.80
CA ILE A 52 -0.47 0.54 -6.28
C ILE A 52 -1.28 -0.51 -7.04
N ASP A 53 -0.58 -1.50 -7.60
CA ASP A 53 -1.21 -2.68 -8.18
C ASP A 53 -1.66 -3.64 -7.08
N ILE A 54 -2.95 -3.60 -6.77
CA ILE A 54 -3.62 -4.51 -5.82
C ILE A 54 -4.09 -5.82 -6.47
N SER A 55 -3.95 -5.99 -7.79
CA SER A 55 -4.41 -7.19 -8.51
C SER A 55 -3.71 -8.45 -8.01
N LYS A 56 -2.49 -8.30 -7.47
CA LYS A 56 -1.74 -9.39 -6.82
C LYS A 56 -2.33 -9.78 -5.46
N ALA A 57 -2.86 -8.83 -4.70
CA ALA A 57 -3.48 -9.08 -3.40
C ALA A 57 -4.88 -9.71 -3.56
N VAL A 58 -5.68 -9.21 -4.52
CA VAL A 58 -7.05 -9.71 -4.79
C VAL A 58 -7.06 -11.17 -5.25
N LYS A 59 -6.03 -11.63 -5.98
CA LYS A 59 -5.93 -13.03 -6.44
C LYS A 59 -5.91 -14.06 -5.30
N ASN A 60 -5.57 -13.67 -4.08
CA ASN A 60 -5.61 -14.56 -2.92
C ASN A 60 -7.02 -14.65 -2.29
N GLU A 61 -7.95 -13.75 -2.62
CA GLU A 61 -9.33 -13.75 -2.12
C GLU A 61 -10.31 -14.45 -3.08
N THR A 62 -9.98 -14.59 -4.37
CA THR A 62 -10.84 -15.27 -5.37
C THR A 62 -10.63 -16.79 -5.47
N LYS A 63 -9.90 -17.40 -4.52
CA LYS A 63 -9.86 -18.88 -4.35
C LYS A 63 -10.71 -19.32 -3.14
N LYS A 64 -11.89 -18.73 -3.02
CA LYS A 64 -12.98 -19.19 -2.15
C LYS A 64 -14.29 -19.05 -2.93
N SER A 65 -14.42 -19.85 -3.98
CA SER A 65 -15.70 -20.13 -4.64
C SER A 65 -16.20 -21.51 -4.22
#